data_AF-A0A958NLD8-F1
#
_entry.id   AF-A0A958NLD8-F1
#
_cell.length_a   1.000
_cell.length_b   1.000
_cell.length_c   1.000
_cell.angle_alpha   90.00
_cell.angle_beta   90.00
_cell.angle_gamma   90.00
#
_symmetry.space_group_name_H-M   'P 1'
#
loop_
_entity.id
_entity.type
_entity.pdbx_description
1 polymer ?
#
loop_
_entity_poly.entity_id
_entity_poly.type
_entity_poly.pdbx_seq_one_letter_code
_entity_poly.pdbx_strand_id
1 'polypeptide(L)'
;MVIQLRNCKILLLSLLINCFLNAQNFERVETIVGLENLAHNNGVAVADFDGDNDLDIFVVANAIENPDDVTSYSRLYKNNNDGSFTDITEASGLVDLLTSEEEVQLTLAQQGYKFSASWGDYNNDGFPDLFLTYSLKVQLWRNLGNGTFANVTEISGFSETNDCLNIGATWFDYNNDGFLDIYLTDWNRCDSNSMYQNNGNNTFTDVTATLGLIETESNYSYTPFPFDVNNDGWMDLIVTNDLEDPNYFYINQNGTSFIEDAATYGLDNMIDDMGLT
;
A
#
# COMPACT_ATOMS: atom_id res chain seq x y z
N MET A 1 -42.44 -49.84 -53.42
CA MET A 1 -41.22 -49.79 -54.27
C MET A 1 -40.21 -48.94 -53.52
N VAL A 2 -39.21 -49.62 -52.97
CA VAL A 2 -38.17 -49.07 -52.08
C VAL A 2 -37.28 -48.14 -52.91
N ILE A 3 -37.21 -46.86 -52.55
CA ILE A 3 -36.23 -45.93 -53.13
C ILE A 3 -35.01 -45.95 -52.20
N GLN A 4 -33.89 -46.40 -52.77
CA GLN A 4 -32.60 -46.54 -52.12
C GLN A 4 -32.06 -45.20 -51.59
N LEU A 5 -31.54 -45.27 -50.37
CA LEU A 5 -30.66 -44.28 -49.76
C LEU A 5 -29.41 -44.08 -50.64
N ARG A 6 -29.16 -42.86 -51.13
CA ARG A 6 -27.84 -42.44 -51.59
C ARG A 6 -27.08 -41.83 -50.42
N ASN A 7 -26.03 -42.51 -49.99
CA ASN A 7 -25.05 -42.05 -49.01
C ASN A 7 -24.41 -40.74 -49.49
N CYS A 8 -24.86 -39.61 -48.93
CA CYS A 8 -24.14 -38.35 -49.03
C CYS A 8 -23.07 -38.36 -47.93
N LYS A 9 -21.81 -38.67 -48.29
CA LYS A 9 -20.68 -38.47 -47.38
C LYS A 9 -20.53 -36.96 -47.16
N ILE A 10 -21.05 -36.46 -46.05
CA ILE A 10 -20.75 -35.11 -45.56
C ILE A 10 -19.29 -35.16 -45.08
N LEU A 11 -18.39 -34.59 -45.88
CA LEU A 11 -17.01 -34.37 -45.47
C LEU A 11 -17.02 -33.17 -44.52
N LEU A 12 -16.97 -33.43 -43.21
CA LEU A 12 -16.83 -32.38 -42.21
C LEU A 12 -15.38 -31.86 -42.27
N LEU A 13 -15.17 -30.75 -42.98
CA LEU A 13 -13.89 -30.06 -43.00
C LEU A 13 -13.79 -29.24 -41.72
N SER A 14 -13.18 -29.79 -40.66
CA SER A 14 -12.88 -29.03 -39.46
C SER A 14 -11.79 -28.01 -39.79
N LEU A 15 -12.18 -26.74 -39.92
CA LEU A 15 -11.24 -25.63 -40.00
C LEU A 15 -10.63 -25.47 -38.58
N LEU A 16 -9.42 -25.98 -38.36
CA LEU A 16 -8.64 -25.64 -37.18
C LEU A 16 -8.24 -24.17 -37.31
N ILE A 17 -9.04 -23.28 -36.74
CA ILE A 17 -8.63 -21.89 -36.51
C ILE A 17 -7.57 -21.96 -35.42
N ASN A 18 -6.30 -21.91 -35.81
CA ASN A 18 -5.22 -21.64 -34.86
C ASN A 18 -5.42 -20.23 -34.34
N CYS A 19 -6.08 -20.11 -33.18
CA CYS A 19 -6.12 -18.87 -32.44
C CYS A 19 -4.72 -18.70 -31.83
N PHE A 20 -3.87 -17.88 -32.45
CA PHE A 20 -2.63 -17.47 -31.82
C PHE A 20 -3.01 -16.57 -30.64
N LEU A 21 -2.90 -17.10 -29.43
CA LEU A 21 -2.83 -16.28 -28.22
C LEU A 21 -1.48 -15.58 -28.25
N ASN A 22 -1.48 -14.31 -28.67
CA ASN A 22 -0.33 -13.44 -28.44
C ASN A 22 -0.41 -13.00 -26.98
N ALA A 23 0.51 -13.50 -26.15
CA ALA A 23 0.78 -12.87 -24.86
C ALA A 23 1.63 -11.61 -25.09
N GLN A 24 1.52 -10.65 -24.18
CA GLN A 24 2.44 -9.51 -24.16
C GLN A 24 3.85 -10.03 -23.85
N ASN A 25 4.83 -9.58 -24.63
CA ASN A 25 6.23 -9.80 -24.29
C ASN A 25 6.67 -8.68 -23.36
N PHE A 26 7.24 -9.05 -22.21
CA PHE A 26 7.83 -8.12 -21.27
C PHE A 26 9.35 -8.18 -21.42
N GLU A 27 9.97 -7.03 -21.61
CA GLU A 27 11.42 -6.87 -21.63
C GLU A 27 11.83 -6.05 -20.42
N ARG A 28 12.98 -6.40 -19.85
CA ARG A 28 13.61 -5.57 -18.82
C ARG A 28 14.19 -4.32 -19.44
N VAL A 29 13.77 -3.16 -18.93
CA VAL A 29 14.11 -1.85 -19.49
C VAL A 29 14.64 -0.87 -18.44
N GLU A 30 14.90 -1.30 -17.21
CA GLU A 30 15.23 -0.42 -16.08
C GLU A 30 16.36 0.57 -16.39
N THR A 31 17.44 0.15 -17.06
CA THR A 31 18.54 1.05 -17.45
C THR A 31 18.17 2.01 -18.59
N ILE A 32 17.22 1.63 -19.44
CA ILE A 32 16.77 2.47 -20.57
C ILE A 32 15.82 3.55 -20.08
N VAL A 33 15.03 3.24 -19.05
CA VAL A 33 13.99 4.13 -18.52
C VAL A 33 14.43 4.93 -17.29
N GLY A 34 15.68 4.80 -16.82
CA GLY A 34 16.21 5.60 -15.70
C GLY A 34 15.92 5.04 -14.30
N LEU A 35 15.66 3.74 -14.18
CA LEU A 35 15.33 3.04 -12.93
C LEU A 35 16.44 2.06 -12.47
N GLU A 36 17.69 2.25 -12.95
CA GLU A 36 18.80 1.31 -12.72
C GLU A 36 19.33 1.24 -11.28
N ASN A 37 19.05 2.25 -10.44
CA ASN A 37 19.59 2.35 -9.08
C ASN A 37 18.69 1.71 -8.02
N LEU A 38 17.88 0.73 -8.41
CA LEU A 38 16.93 0.02 -7.55
C LEU A 38 17.37 -1.42 -7.34
N ALA A 39 17.60 -1.81 -6.08
CA ALA A 39 17.80 -3.18 -5.67
C ALA A 39 17.26 -3.37 -4.25
N HIS A 40 16.86 -4.60 -3.90
CA HIS A 40 16.42 -4.93 -2.54
C HIS A 40 15.31 -3.99 -2.01
N ASN A 41 14.19 -3.92 -2.72
CA ASN A 41 13.07 -3.03 -2.39
C ASN A 41 11.90 -3.84 -1.79
N ASN A 42 11.12 -3.21 -0.92
CA ASN A 42 9.96 -3.81 -0.27
C ASN A 42 8.61 -3.25 -0.76
N GLY A 43 8.60 -2.06 -1.36
CA GLY A 43 7.36 -1.39 -1.71
C GLY A 43 7.50 -0.43 -2.88
N VAL A 44 6.37 -0.14 -3.50
CA VAL A 44 6.22 0.87 -4.54
C VAL A 44 4.89 1.60 -4.34
N ALA A 45 4.89 2.91 -4.50
CA ALA A 45 3.70 3.74 -4.46
C ALA A 45 3.69 4.66 -5.67
N VAL A 46 2.52 4.84 -6.28
CA VAL A 46 2.35 5.56 -7.55
C VAL A 46 1.32 6.66 -7.36
N ALA A 47 1.67 7.89 -7.75
CA ALA A 47 0.79 9.06 -7.75
C ALA A 47 1.31 10.12 -8.73
N ASP A 48 0.45 11.03 -9.16
CA ASP A 48 0.85 12.27 -9.83
C ASP A 48 1.22 13.29 -8.74
N PHE A 49 2.49 13.34 -8.32
CA PHE A 49 2.86 14.14 -7.15
C PHE A 49 3.04 15.63 -7.48
N ASP A 50 3.30 15.98 -8.73
CA ASP A 50 3.53 17.37 -9.16
C ASP A 50 2.42 17.98 -10.03
N GLY A 51 1.35 17.22 -10.29
CA GLY A 51 0.11 17.69 -10.91
C GLY A 51 0.24 17.88 -12.42
N ASP A 52 1.16 17.18 -13.08
CA ASP A 52 1.37 17.29 -14.52
C ASP A 52 0.56 16.27 -15.35
N ASN A 53 -0.28 15.47 -14.69
CA ASN A 53 -1.14 14.41 -15.22
C ASN A 53 -0.40 13.20 -15.79
N ASP A 54 0.84 12.95 -15.38
CA ASP A 54 1.41 11.61 -15.47
C ASP A 54 1.66 11.00 -14.08
N LEU A 55 1.88 9.69 -14.05
CA LEU A 55 2.07 8.97 -12.79
C LEU A 55 3.57 8.79 -12.53
N ASP A 56 3.98 9.21 -11.34
CA ASP A 56 5.32 9.09 -10.80
C ASP A 56 5.45 7.87 -9.89
N ILE A 57 6.69 7.52 -9.55
CA ILE A 57 6.97 6.30 -8.79
C ILE A 57 7.83 6.64 -7.57
N PHE A 58 7.35 6.28 -6.39
CA PHE A 58 8.17 6.18 -5.19
C PHE A 58 8.48 4.72 -4.90
N VAL A 59 9.76 4.39 -4.69
CA VAL A 59 10.21 3.02 -4.40
C VAL A 59 10.82 2.98 -3.00
N VAL A 60 10.36 2.03 -2.19
CA VAL A 60 10.81 1.82 -0.82
C VAL A 60 11.94 0.79 -0.81
N ALA A 61 13.16 1.25 -0.55
CA ALA A 61 14.28 0.34 -0.31
C ALA A 61 14.10 -0.38 1.03
N ASN A 62 14.53 -1.64 1.11
CA ASN A 62 14.33 -2.44 2.32
C ASN A 62 15.36 -2.15 3.43
N ALA A 63 16.48 -1.49 3.15
CA ALA A 63 17.62 -1.37 4.06
C ALA A 63 17.69 0.00 4.77
N ILE A 64 18.42 0.10 5.89
CA ILE A 64 18.89 1.41 6.41
C ILE A 64 19.73 2.09 5.32
N GLU A 65 19.60 3.41 5.21
CA GLU A 65 20.38 4.20 4.26
C GLU A 65 21.87 4.15 4.60
N ASN A 66 22.64 3.63 3.64
CA ASN A 66 24.08 3.46 3.70
C ASN A 66 24.72 4.33 2.60
N PRO A 67 25.48 5.38 2.96
CA PRO A 67 26.15 6.25 1.99
C PRO A 67 27.08 5.54 1.00
N ASP A 68 27.58 4.35 1.36
CA ASP A 68 28.44 3.53 0.49
C ASP A 68 27.63 2.64 -0.47
N ASP A 69 26.31 2.57 -0.32
CA ASP A 69 25.39 1.78 -1.15
C ASP A 69 24.12 2.57 -1.49
N VAL A 70 24.14 3.21 -2.66
CA VAL A 70 23.01 4.00 -3.18
C VAL A 70 21.72 3.20 -3.39
N THR A 71 21.78 1.86 -3.44
CA THR A 71 20.58 1.02 -3.59
C THR A 71 19.80 0.86 -2.28
N SER A 72 20.39 1.26 -1.15
CA SER A 72 19.72 1.28 0.16
C SER A 72 18.74 2.46 0.35
N TYR A 73 18.74 3.43 -0.56
CA TYR A 73 17.91 4.63 -0.49
C TYR A 73 16.55 4.37 -1.11
N SER A 74 15.48 4.83 -0.43
CA SER A 74 14.19 4.93 -1.08
C SER A 74 14.24 6.09 -2.07
N ARG A 75 13.53 6.00 -3.19
CA ARG A 75 13.70 6.94 -4.31
C ARG A 75 12.37 7.44 -4.85
N LEU A 76 12.32 8.72 -5.17
CA LEU A 76 11.24 9.34 -5.93
C LEU A 76 11.70 9.55 -7.37
N TYR A 77 10.96 8.98 -8.30
CA TYR A 77 11.17 9.06 -9.73
C TYR A 77 10.04 9.84 -10.39
N LYS A 78 10.38 11.01 -10.93
CA LYS A 78 9.46 11.80 -11.75
C LYS A 78 9.35 11.16 -13.14
N ASN A 79 8.15 10.95 -13.65
CA ASN A 79 7.93 10.52 -15.01
C ASN A 79 8.15 11.69 -15.98
N ASN A 80 8.85 11.41 -17.09
CA ASN A 80 9.19 12.43 -18.08
C ASN A 80 8.14 12.53 -19.20
N ASN A 81 7.01 11.82 -19.07
CA ASN A 81 5.95 11.68 -20.07
C ASN A 81 6.42 11.15 -21.44
N ASP A 82 7.56 10.46 -21.47
CA ASP A 82 8.15 9.88 -22.69
C ASP A 82 8.56 8.40 -22.50
N GLY A 83 8.16 7.80 -21.38
CA GLY A 83 8.50 6.43 -20.99
C GLY A 83 9.83 6.32 -20.23
N SER A 84 10.49 7.43 -19.92
CA SER A 84 11.63 7.49 -19.01
C SER A 84 11.29 8.20 -17.69
N PHE A 85 12.15 8.01 -16.70
CA PHE A 85 12.02 8.57 -15.36
C PHE A 85 13.29 9.33 -14.97
N THR A 86 13.11 10.39 -14.17
CA THR A 86 14.19 11.17 -13.57
C THR A 86 14.17 10.97 -12.06
N ASP A 87 15.29 10.53 -11.47
CA ASP A 87 15.46 10.51 -10.02
C ASP A 87 15.50 11.94 -9.48
N ILE A 88 14.52 12.28 -8.65
CA ILE A 88 14.39 13.60 -8.02
C ILE A 88 14.48 13.51 -6.49
N THR A 89 14.97 12.39 -5.95
CA THR A 89 15.00 12.13 -4.51
C THR A 89 15.67 13.28 -3.73
N GLU A 90 16.89 13.67 -4.12
CA GLU A 90 17.59 14.80 -3.50
C GLU A 90 16.89 16.14 -3.74
N ALA A 91 16.39 16.38 -4.96
CA ALA A 91 15.75 17.64 -5.33
C ALA A 91 14.42 17.85 -4.58
N SER A 92 13.72 16.76 -4.27
CA SER A 92 12.45 16.75 -3.54
C SER A 92 12.62 16.91 -2.02
N GLY A 93 13.84 16.69 -1.51
CA GLY A 93 14.12 16.69 -0.07
C GLY A 93 13.72 15.41 0.66
N LEU A 94 13.30 14.37 -0.05
CA LEU A 94 13.06 13.02 0.50
C LEU A 94 14.38 12.26 0.70
N VAL A 95 15.25 12.82 1.53
CA VAL A 95 16.56 12.27 1.89
C VAL A 95 16.60 11.94 3.38
N ASP A 96 17.58 11.13 3.79
CA ASP A 96 17.81 10.75 5.18
C ASP A 96 16.55 10.14 5.84
N LEU A 97 15.86 9.28 5.10
CA LEU A 97 14.55 8.75 5.49
C LEU A 97 14.65 7.74 6.64
N LEU A 98 15.75 6.99 6.68
CA LEU A 98 16.13 6.12 7.80
C LEU A 98 17.65 5.92 7.81
N THR A 99 18.36 6.67 8.64
CA THR A 99 19.83 6.67 8.68
C THR A 99 20.38 5.73 9.74
N SER A 100 21.64 5.32 9.60
CA SER A 100 22.31 4.45 10.59
C SER A 100 22.52 5.07 11.98
N GLU A 101 22.34 6.40 12.11
CA GLU A 101 22.40 7.09 13.40
C GLU A 101 21.12 6.89 14.24
N GLU A 102 20.04 6.44 13.60
CA GLU A 102 18.78 6.14 14.27
C GLU A 102 18.84 4.73 14.87
N GLU A 103 18.99 4.64 16.20
CA GLU A 103 19.04 3.36 16.94
C GLU A 103 17.68 2.65 16.94
N VAL A 104 17.33 2.00 15.84
CA VAL A 104 16.13 1.14 15.77
C VAL A 104 16.50 -0.27 16.22
N GLN A 105 16.07 -0.69 17.41
CA GLN A 105 16.22 -2.09 17.83
C GLN A 105 15.32 -3.00 17.00
N LEU A 106 15.92 -3.73 16.07
CA LEU A 106 15.19 -4.63 15.19
C LEU A 106 14.75 -5.90 15.91
N THR A 107 13.46 -6.18 15.73
CA THR A 107 12.91 -7.53 15.82
C THR A 107 12.26 -7.81 14.48
N LEU A 108 13.06 -8.39 13.58
CA LEU A 108 12.78 -8.74 12.16
C LEU A 108 11.31 -8.90 11.76
N ALA A 109 10.81 -8.10 10.79
CA ALA A 109 9.83 -8.58 9.78
C ALA A 109 10.62 -9.01 8.52
N GLN A 110 11.52 -9.94 8.83
CA GLN A 110 12.30 -10.91 8.06
C GLN A 110 13.34 -10.50 7.00
N GLN A 111 13.48 -9.23 6.61
CA GLN A 111 14.77 -8.73 6.05
C GLN A 111 14.85 -7.20 5.83
N GLY A 112 13.76 -6.45 6.06
CA GLY A 112 13.71 -5.01 5.82
C GLY A 112 13.48 -4.15 7.07
N TYR A 113 13.91 -2.90 6.97
CA TYR A 113 13.75 -1.82 7.93
C TYR A 113 12.62 -0.85 7.53
N LYS A 114 12.39 -0.73 6.22
CA LYS A 114 11.31 0.05 5.61
C LYS A 114 10.36 -0.90 4.89
N PHE A 115 9.06 -0.65 4.95
CA PHE A 115 8.05 -1.59 4.46
C PHE A 115 7.20 -1.00 3.33
N SER A 116 6.44 0.04 3.63
CA SER A 116 5.42 0.55 2.71
C SER A 116 5.47 2.06 2.55
N ALA A 117 4.88 2.50 1.45
CA ALA A 117 4.60 3.88 1.14
C ALA A 117 3.16 3.97 0.66
N SER A 118 2.44 5.01 1.09
CA SER A 118 1.10 5.29 0.59
C SER A 118 0.92 6.79 0.36
N TRP A 119 0.28 7.12 -0.77
CA TRP A 119 -0.04 8.48 -1.15
C TRP A 119 -1.45 8.84 -0.68
N GLY A 120 -1.62 10.04 -0.12
CA GLY A 120 -2.93 10.57 0.26
C GLY A 120 -2.87 12.09 0.44
N ASP A 121 -3.84 12.82 -0.12
CA ASP A 121 -3.99 14.26 0.13
C ASP A 121 -4.73 14.46 1.46
N TYR A 122 -3.99 14.33 2.58
CA TYR A 122 -4.61 14.34 3.91
C TYR A 122 -5.12 15.74 4.30
N ASN A 123 -4.61 16.78 3.64
CA ASN A 123 -4.90 18.16 3.98
C ASN A 123 -5.81 18.88 2.96
N ASN A 124 -6.27 18.16 1.93
CA ASN A 124 -7.14 18.62 0.87
C ASN A 124 -6.58 19.85 0.12
N ASP A 125 -5.26 19.93 -0.07
CA ASP A 125 -4.61 21.01 -0.83
C ASP A 125 -4.42 20.70 -2.32
N GLY A 126 -4.80 19.49 -2.74
CA GLY A 126 -4.73 19.02 -4.11
C GLY A 126 -3.38 18.40 -4.48
N PHE A 127 -2.46 18.26 -3.53
CA PHE A 127 -1.18 17.58 -3.74
C PHE A 127 -1.11 16.33 -2.86
N PRO A 128 -0.82 15.14 -3.43
CA PRO A 128 -0.73 13.95 -2.62
C PRO A 128 0.50 14.02 -1.69
N ASP A 129 0.26 13.72 -0.42
CA ASP A 129 1.27 13.60 0.62
C ASP A 129 1.73 12.15 0.77
N LEU A 130 2.94 11.94 1.29
CA LEU A 130 3.57 10.61 1.36
C LEU A 130 3.62 10.13 2.82
N PHE A 131 3.00 8.99 3.10
CA PHE A 131 3.14 8.29 4.38
C PHE A 131 4.04 7.08 4.22
N LEU A 132 5.00 6.93 5.12
CA LEU A 132 6.01 5.87 5.08
C LEU A 132 5.95 5.05 6.36
N THR A 133 5.93 3.72 6.22
CA THR A 133 6.04 2.78 7.33
C THR A 133 7.44 2.18 7.38
N TYR A 134 8.00 2.23 8.58
CA TYR A 134 9.25 1.62 8.95
C TYR A 134 9.00 0.75 10.17
N SER A 135 9.97 -0.06 10.57
CA SER A 135 9.80 -0.96 11.72
C SER A 135 9.18 -0.26 12.93
N LEU A 136 9.94 0.52 13.69
CA LEU A 136 9.47 1.19 14.91
C LEU A 136 9.16 2.68 14.70
N LYS A 137 8.78 3.05 13.46
CA LYS A 137 8.67 4.43 13.04
C LYS A 137 7.68 4.56 11.90
N VAL A 138 6.97 5.67 11.88
CA VAL A 138 6.22 6.14 10.72
C VAL A 138 6.70 7.53 10.36
N GLN A 139 6.51 7.94 9.11
CA GLN A 139 6.74 9.33 8.71
C GLN A 139 5.62 9.82 7.82
N LEU A 140 5.15 11.04 8.07
CA LEU A 140 4.28 11.79 7.17
C LEU A 140 5.09 12.94 6.55
N TRP A 141 5.19 12.91 5.24
CA TRP A 141 5.86 13.92 4.43
C TRP A 141 4.84 14.70 3.62
N ARG A 142 4.65 15.97 3.99
CA ARG A 142 3.74 16.87 3.30
C ARG A 142 4.36 17.36 2.00
N ASN A 143 3.63 17.23 0.89
CA ASN A 143 3.97 17.84 -0.38
C ASN A 143 3.68 19.35 -0.32
N LEU A 144 4.68 20.16 -0.66
CA LEU A 144 4.56 21.63 -0.60
C LEU A 144 4.04 22.25 -1.91
N GLY A 145 3.67 21.42 -2.90
CA GLY A 145 3.13 21.85 -4.20
C GLY A 145 4.16 22.49 -5.13
N ASN A 146 5.44 22.41 -4.79
CA ASN A 146 6.56 22.93 -5.57
C ASN A 146 7.58 21.82 -5.92
N GLY A 147 7.18 20.55 -5.79
CA GLY A 147 8.01 19.38 -5.99
C GLY A 147 8.92 19.04 -4.80
N THR A 148 8.73 19.68 -3.65
CA THR A 148 9.50 19.38 -2.42
C THR A 148 8.58 18.94 -1.28
N PHE A 149 9.16 18.20 -0.33
CA PHE A 149 8.45 17.63 0.81
C PHE A 149 8.98 18.16 2.14
N ALA A 150 8.09 18.26 3.13
CA ALA A 150 8.45 18.56 4.52
C ALA A 150 8.02 17.42 5.44
N ASN A 151 8.91 16.94 6.30
CA ASN A 151 8.53 16.00 7.35
C ASN A 151 7.66 16.72 8.38
N VAL A 152 6.42 16.26 8.53
CA VAL A 152 5.42 16.82 9.44
C VAL A 152 4.95 15.80 10.49
N THR A 153 5.68 14.70 10.66
CA THR A 153 5.29 13.54 11.50
C THR A 153 4.88 13.96 12.92
N GLU A 154 5.79 14.59 13.68
CA GLU A 154 5.51 15.00 15.07
C GLU A 154 4.41 16.05 15.16
N ILE A 155 4.47 17.08 14.33
CA ILE A 155 3.53 18.19 14.39
C ILE A 155 2.11 17.78 13.97
N SER A 156 1.99 16.66 13.24
CA SER A 156 0.73 16.05 12.86
C SER A 156 0.19 15.08 13.91
N GLY A 157 0.91 14.87 15.03
CA GLY A 157 0.44 14.03 16.14
C GLY A 157 0.91 12.58 16.11
N PHE A 158 1.76 12.18 15.16
CA PHE A 158 2.45 10.89 15.19
C PHE A 158 3.75 10.99 15.99
N SER A 159 4.12 9.93 16.69
CA SER A 159 5.45 9.85 17.30
C SER A 159 6.51 9.53 16.24
N GLU A 160 7.71 10.11 16.35
CA GLU A 160 8.84 9.73 15.46
C GLU A 160 9.26 8.27 15.63
N THR A 161 9.05 7.71 16.82
CA THR A 161 9.25 6.29 17.10
C THR A 161 8.10 5.76 17.94
N ASN A 162 7.74 4.50 17.75
CA ASN A 162 6.72 3.80 18.52
C ASN A 162 7.17 2.37 18.85
N ASP A 163 6.38 1.67 19.66
CA ASP A 163 6.68 0.29 20.06
C ASP A 163 6.13 -0.75 19.06
N CYS A 164 5.40 -0.32 18.03
CA CYS A 164 4.76 -1.17 17.03
C CYS A 164 5.70 -1.50 15.88
N LEU A 165 5.50 -2.64 15.23
CA LEU A 165 6.18 -3.03 14.00
C LEU A 165 5.29 -2.68 12.80
N ASN A 166 5.38 -1.43 12.35
CA ASN A 166 4.47 -0.86 11.35
C ASN A 166 4.77 -1.44 9.94
N ILE A 167 3.81 -2.13 9.33
CA ILE A 167 3.98 -2.79 8.03
C ILE A 167 3.27 -2.02 6.92
N GLY A 168 1.95 -1.98 6.97
CA GLY A 168 1.09 -1.36 5.97
C GLY A 168 0.43 -0.10 6.49
N ALA A 169 0.07 0.78 5.57
CA ALA A 169 -0.72 1.97 5.85
C ALA A 169 -1.68 2.21 4.70
N THR A 170 -2.95 2.50 5.00
CA THR A 170 -3.94 2.84 3.98
C THR A 170 -4.76 4.05 4.38
N TRP A 171 -5.04 4.89 3.39
CA TRP A 171 -5.81 6.12 3.53
C TRP A 171 -7.27 5.86 3.14
N PHE A 172 -8.21 6.27 3.98
CA PHE A 172 -9.63 6.32 3.64
C PHE A 172 -10.39 7.21 4.62
N ASP A 173 -11.52 7.76 4.18
CA ASP A 173 -12.43 8.54 5.02
C ASP A 173 -13.43 7.58 5.66
N TYR A 174 -13.17 7.15 6.91
CA TYR A 174 -14.00 6.11 7.54
C TYR A 174 -15.34 6.66 8.04
N ASN A 175 -15.40 7.98 8.32
CA ASN A 175 -16.52 8.65 8.94
C ASN A 175 -17.27 9.60 7.99
N ASN A 176 -16.90 9.63 6.72
CA ASN A 176 -17.44 10.48 5.66
C ASN A 176 -17.39 11.99 6.02
N ASP A 177 -16.37 12.44 6.74
CA ASP A 177 -16.19 13.84 7.12
C ASP A 177 -15.43 14.68 6.07
N GLY A 178 -14.95 14.03 5.02
CA GLY A 178 -14.23 14.62 3.89
C GLY A 178 -12.73 14.75 4.10
N PHE A 179 -12.18 14.20 5.18
CA PHE A 179 -10.74 14.14 5.42
C PHE A 179 -10.26 12.68 5.40
N LEU A 180 -9.12 12.44 4.75
CA LEU A 180 -8.53 11.09 4.75
C LEU A 180 -7.96 10.78 6.13
N ASP A 181 -8.45 9.69 6.72
CA ASP A 181 -7.93 9.05 7.92
C ASP A 181 -6.92 7.96 7.53
N ILE A 182 -6.17 7.43 8.50
CA ILE A 182 -5.14 6.42 8.22
C ILE A 182 -5.23 5.22 9.17
N TYR A 183 -5.23 4.02 8.58
CA TYR A 183 -5.12 2.75 9.29
C TYR A 183 -3.72 2.18 9.11
N LEU A 184 -3.11 1.75 10.20
CA LEU A 184 -1.77 1.19 10.26
C LEU A 184 -1.81 -0.26 10.73
N THR A 185 -1.12 -1.14 10.02
CA THR A 185 -0.96 -2.54 10.43
C THR A 185 0.31 -2.76 11.23
N ASP A 186 0.21 -3.61 12.23
CA ASP A 186 1.29 -4.05 13.11
C ASP A 186 1.58 -5.54 12.90
N TRP A 187 2.86 -5.91 12.95
CA TRP A 187 3.30 -7.30 12.84
C TRP A 187 3.55 -7.93 14.23
N ASN A 188 2.48 -8.03 15.02
CA ASN A 188 2.45 -8.68 16.33
C ASN A 188 3.49 -8.15 17.34
N ARG A 189 3.56 -6.83 17.47
CA ARG A 189 4.39 -6.15 18.48
C ARG A 189 3.59 -5.23 19.38
N CYS A 190 2.55 -4.59 18.84
CA CYS A 190 1.53 -3.87 19.60
C CYS A 190 0.32 -4.74 19.88
N ASP A 191 -0.53 -4.32 20.82
CA ASP A 191 -1.71 -5.08 21.22
C ASP A 191 -2.76 -5.19 20.11
N SER A 192 -2.75 -4.25 19.15
CA SER A 192 -3.62 -4.25 17.97
C SER A 192 -3.03 -3.40 16.83
N ASN A 193 -3.58 -3.55 15.63
CA ASN A 193 -3.49 -2.53 14.60
C ASN A 193 -4.06 -1.17 15.10
N SER A 194 -3.75 -0.09 14.39
CA SER A 194 -4.11 1.28 14.83
C SER A 194 -4.89 2.06 13.77
N MET A 195 -5.90 2.82 14.22
CA MET A 195 -6.67 3.74 13.39
C MET A 195 -6.53 5.18 13.89
N TYR A 196 -6.11 6.07 13.00
CA TYR A 196 -5.89 7.48 13.30
C TYR A 196 -6.87 8.35 12.50
N GLN A 197 -7.73 9.07 13.23
CA GLN A 197 -8.63 10.05 12.64
C GLN A 197 -7.90 11.35 12.32
N ASN A 198 -8.13 11.88 11.13
CA ASN A 198 -7.73 13.23 10.75
C ASN A 198 -8.71 14.25 11.33
N ASN A 199 -8.20 15.19 12.12
CA ASN A 199 -9.01 16.19 12.81
C ASN A 199 -9.42 17.38 11.90
N GLY A 200 -9.07 17.36 10.62
CA GLY A 200 -9.33 18.46 9.67
C GLY A 200 -8.49 19.72 9.95
N ASN A 201 -7.45 19.60 10.77
CA ASN A 201 -6.57 20.70 11.18
C ASN A 201 -5.08 20.33 11.06
N ASN A 202 -4.76 19.39 10.17
CA ASN A 202 -3.44 18.81 9.94
C ASN A 202 -2.88 17.98 11.11
N THR A 203 -3.74 17.51 12.01
CA THR A 203 -3.33 16.61 13.10
C THR A 203 -4.20 15.37 13.13
N PHE A 204 -3.64 14.30 13.68
CA PHE A 204 -4.29 13.01 13.81
C PHE A 204 -4.53 12.64 15.27
N THR A 205 -5.52 11.80 15.51
CA THR A 205 -5.84 11.26 16.84
C THR A 205 -6.09 9.76 16.73
N ASP A 206 -5.41 9.00 17.58
CA ASP A 206 -5.67 7.56 17.71
C ASP A 206 -7.10 7.33 18.24
N VAL A 207 -7.92 6.70 17.40
CA VAL A 207 -9.33 6.38 17.68
C VAL A 207 -9.57 4.87 17.74
N THR A 208 -8.51 4.06 17.74
CA THR A 208 -8.57 2.58 17.70
C THR A 208 -9.53 2.01 18.74
N ALA A 209 -9.37 2.42 20.00
CA ALA A 209 -10.22 1.98 21.09
C ALA A 209 -11.66 2.50 20.99
N THR A 210 -11.83 3.74 20.53
CA THR A 210 -13.16 4.36 20.38
C THR A 210 -13.99 3.66 19.31
N LEU A 211 -13.34 3.21 18.24
CA LEU A 211 -13.99 2.52 17.12
C LEU A 211 -14.21 1.02 17.35
N GLY A 212 -13.71 0.47 18.47
CA GLY A 212 -13.83 -0.95 18.76
C GLY A 212 -12.87 -1.84 17.95
N LEU A 213 -11.75 -1.28 17.49
CA LEU A 213 -10.72 -1.97 16.70
C LEU A 213 -9.61 -2.60 17.57
N ILE A 214 -9.81 -2.66 18.89
CA ILE A 214 -8.88 -3.35 19.78
C ILE A 214 -9.04 -4.85 19.58
N GLU A 215 -7.97 -5.47 19.12
CA GLU A 215 -7.88 -6.90 18.89
C GLU A 215 -7.81 -7.66 20.23
N THR A 216 -8.38 -8.86 20.25
CA THR A 216 -8.28 -9.74 21.43
C THR A 216 -6.92 -10.44 21.51
N GLU A 217 -6.33 -10.71 20.35
CA GLU A 217 -5.00 -11.28 20.16
C GLU A 217 -4.38 -10.52 18.98
N SER A 218 -3.15 -10.05 19.13
CA SER A 218 -2.44 -9.33 18.08
C SER A 218 -1.98 -10.30 17.01
N ASN A 219 -2.35 -10.03 15.76
CA ASN A 219 -1.97 -10.85 14.61
C ASN A 219 -0.77 -10.26 13.85
N TYR A 220 -0.15 -11.08 13.02
CA TYR A 220 0.91 -10.68 12.10
C TYR A 220 0.34 -9.94 10.88
N SER A 221 -0.20 -8.74 11.09
CA SER A 221 -0.95 -8.00 10.08
C SER A 221 -0.08 -7.41 8.98
N TYR A 222 -0.55 -7.51 7.73
CA TYR A 222 0.13 -7.03 6.54
C TYR A 222 -0.68 -5.97 5.80
N THR A 223 -1.62 -6.37 4.95
CA THR A 223 -2.24 -5.48 3.97
C THR A 223 -3.64 -5.07 4.43
N PRO A 224 -3.85 -3.79 4.80
CA PRO A 224 -5.19 -3.26 5.00
C PRO A 224 -5.77 -2.76 3.67
N PHE A 225 -7.03 -3.10 3.38
CA PHE A 225 -7.72 -2.65 2.15
C PHE A 225 -9.15 -2.20 2.45
N PRO A 226 -9.46 -0.90 2.29
CA PRO A 226 -10.80 -0.39 2.50
C PRO A 226 -11.68 -0.57 1.26
N PHE A 227 -12.92 -1.01 1.45
CA PHE A 227 -13.93 -1.12 0.40
C PHE A 227 -15.33 -1.22 1.00
N ASP A 228 -16.36 -0.76 0.28
CA ASP A 228 -17.75 -0.89 0.70
C ASP A 228 -18.31 -2.25 0.23
N VAL A 229 -18.34 -3.24 1.11
CA VAL A 229 -18.75 -4.61 0.73
C VAL A 229 -20.27 -4.73 0.57
N ASN A 230 -21.00 -3.94 1.35
CA ASN A 230 -22.44 -4.10 1.53
C ASN A 230 -23.25 -3.01 0.80
N ASN A 231 -22.57 -2.07 0.13
CA ASN A 231 -23.10 -0.91 -0.58
C ASN A 231 -23.92 0.04 0.32
N ASP A 232 -23.53 0.21 1.59
CA ASP A 232 -24.19 1.13 2.51
C ASP A 232 -23.59 2.55 2.51
N GLY A 233 -22.53 2.77 1.72
CA GLY A 233 -21.85 4.05 1.59
C GLY A 233 -20.80 4.32 2.65
N TRP A 234 -20.45 3.33 3.47
CA TRP A 234 -19.38 3.39 4.45
C TRP A 234 -18.30 2.39 4.06
N MET A 235 -17.03 2.81 4.05
CA MET A 235 -15.94 1.89 3.75
C MET A 235 -15.76 0.91 4.91
N ASP A 236 -15.85 -0.38 4.61
CA ASP A 236 -15.42 -1.49 5.45
C ASP A 236 -13.91 -1.71 5.26
N LEU A 237 -13.32 -2.61 6.03
CA LEU A 237 -11.88 -2.84 6.01
C LEU A 237 -11.56 -4.33 6.12
N ILE A 238 -10.84 -4.89 5.14
CA ILE A 238 -10.17 -6.18 5.29
C ILE A 238 -8.72 -5.93 5.70
N VAL A 239 -8.21 -6.77 6.61
CA VAL A 239 -6.79 -6.81 7.00
C VAL A 239 -6.29 -8.22 6.82
N THR A 240 -5.31 -8.39 5.93
CA THR A 240 -4.72 -9.70 5.68
C THR A 240 -3.56 -9.97 6.61
N ASN A 241 -3.46 -11.21 7.10
CA ASN A 241 -2.52 -11.62 8.13
C ASN A 241 -1.58 -12.73 7.64
N ASP A 242 -0.38 -12.78 8.23
CA ASP A 242 0.67 -13.77 7.95
C ASP A 242 0.72 -14.86 9.03
N LEU A 243 1.56 -15.87 8.85
CA LEU A 243 1.87 -16.93 9.82
C LEU A 243 0.65 -17.75 10.28
N GLU A 244 -0.25 -18.07 9.34
CA GLU A 244 -1.49 -18.79 9.60
C GLU A 244 -2.45 -18.08 10.59
N ASP A 245 -2.30 -16.78 10.82
CA ASP A 245 -3.29 -15.99 11.56
C ASP A 245 -4.55 -15.73 10.70
N PRO A 246 -5.75 -15.73 11.28
CA PRO A 246 -6.98 -15.48 10.53
C PRO A 246 -7.05 -14.01 10.09
N ASN A 247 -7.43 -13.74 8.84
CA ASN A 247 -7.66 -12.35 8.39
C ASN A 247 -8.77 -11.67 9.22
N TYR A 248 -8.68 -10.35 9.39
CA TYR A 248 -9.78 -9.57 9.94
C TYR A 248 -10.65 -8.98 8.85
N PHE A 249 -11.95 -8.89 9.12
CA PHE A 249 -12.86 -8.14 8.27
C PHE A 249 -13.80 -7.30 9.11
N TYR A 250 -13.62 -5.99 9.05
CA TYR A 250 -14.31 -5.02 9.88
C TYR A 250 -15.41 -4.31 9.10
N ILE A 251 -16.66 -4.51 9.51
CA ILE A 251 -17.85 -3.84 8.97
C ILE A 251 -18.06 -2.51 9.68
N ASN A 252 -18.05 -1.43 8.91
CA ASN A 252 -18.24 -0.07 9.42
C ASN A 252 -19.70 0.16 9.84
N GLN A 253 -19.89 0.69 11.05
CA GLN A 253 -21.20 1.01 11.61
C GLN A 253 -21.48 2.52 11.47
N ASN A 254 -21.66 2.95 10.22
CA ASN A 254 -22.01 4.31 9.86
C ASN A 254 -21.04 5.39 10.41
N GLY A 255 -19.74 5.11 10.38
CA GLY A 255 -18.67 6.02 10.77
C GLY A 255 -18.47 6.15 12.28
N THR A 256 -19.11 5.30 13.08
CA THR A 256 -19.07 5.41 14.56
C THR A 256 -18.31 4.30 15.25
N SER A 257 -18.20 3.13 14.62
CA SER A 257 -17.46 1.96 15.12
C SER A 257 -17.28 0.94 14.01
N PHE A 258 -16.49 -0.10 14.26
CA PHE A 258 -16.35 -1.27 13.40
C PHE A 258 -16.76 -2.55 14.13
N ILE A 259 -17.22 -3.55 13.37
CA ILE A 259 -17.53 -4.90 13.86
C ILE A 259 -16.72 -5.91 13.05
N GLU A 260 -15.86 -6.68 13.72
CA GLU A 260 -15.20 -7.83 13.11
C GLU A 260 -16.23 -8.92 12.75
N ASP A 261 -16.25 -9.36 11.49
CA ASP A 261 -17.21 -10.32 10.94
C ASP A 261 -16.61 -11.22 9.83
N ALA A 262 -15.31 -11.48 9.82
CA ALA A 262 -14.63 -12.26 8.79
C ALA A 262 -15.25 -13.65 8.58
N ALA A 263 -15.65 -14.31 9.67
CA ALA A 263 -16.25 -15.64 9.65
C ALA A 263 -17.56 -15.71 8.85
N THR A 264 -18.41 -14.67 8.91
CA THR A 264 -19.67 -14.63 8.16
C THR A 264 -19.41 -14.53 6.65
N TYR A 265 -18.32 -13.87 6.26
CA TYR A 265 -17.91 -13.69 4.87
C TYR A 265 -16.95 -14.80 4.36
N GLY A 266 -16.54 -15.72 5.24
CA GLY A 266 -15.56 -16.77 4.90
C GLY A 266 -14.17 -16.22 4.60
N LEU A 267 -13.82 -15.09 5.24
CA LEU A 267 -12.54 -14.41 5.11
C LEU A 267 -11.58 -14.74 6.26
N ASP A 268 -12.05 -15.42 7.31
CA ASP A 268 -11.29 -15.89 8.48
C ASP A 268 -10.37 -17.09 8.19
N ASN A 269 -9.96 -17.25 6.93
CA ASN A 269 -9.03 -18.30 6.56
C ASN A 269 -7.65 -18.02 7.18
N MET A 270 -6.89 -19.09 7.40
CA MET A 270 -5.57 -19.09 8.03
C MET A 270 -4.52 -19.54 7.02
N ILE A 271 -4.50 -18.91 5.85
CA ILE A 271 -3.41 -19.07 4.88
C ILE A 271 -2.53 -17.82 4.95
N ASP A 272 -1.23 -17.96 4.65
CA ASP A 272 -0.28 -16.84 4.66
C ASP A 272 -0.67 -15.79 3.60
N ASP A 273 -1.55 -14.87 3.96
CA ASP A 273 -2.13 -13.84 3.11
C ASP A 273 -1.40 -12.52 3.36
N MET A 274 -0.14 -12.44 2.91
CA MET A 274 0.66 -11.21 3.03
C MET A 274 0.28 -10.11 2.02
N GLY A 275 -0.64 -10.37 1.09
CA GLY A 275 -1.13 -9.37 0.15
C GLY A 275 -2.38 -9.80 -0.62
N LEU A 276 -3.19 -8.82 -1.00
CA LEU A 276 -4.24 -8.99 -2.01
C LEU A 276 -3.56 -8.97 -3.39
N THR A 277 -3.51 -10.12 -4.06
CA THR A 277 -3.04 -10.28 -5.45
C THR A 277 -4.04 -9.76 -6.48
#